data_AF-A0A0P9SIP9-F1
#
_entry.id   AF-A0A0P9SIP9-F1
#
_cell.length_a   1.000
_cell.length_b   1.000
_cell.length_c   1.000
_cell.angle_alpha   90.00
_cell.angle_beta   90.00
_cell.angle_gamma   90.00
#
_symmetry.space_group_name_H-M   'P 1'
#
loop_
_entity.id
_entity.type
_entity.pdbx_description
1 polymer ?
#
loop_
_entity_poly.entity_id
_entity_poly.type
_entity_poly.pdbx_seq_one_letter_code
_entity_poly.pdbx_strand_id
1 'polypeptide(L)'
;MRQLKIAARTSACFALMVVLVFGLGIFSIQQLHGIREQSLEIENDALPGIALGDDIALAVEKTRTTVAKMLATHDLAQVAQAHNEFLERKAGFQKAVEAYDPLITDDEERALVEGLKSTYQGYIERGEKVYTLINENQAEAGRALVWGEMKAMAESIEAALGKLEKINDDSEAESSAAATSVYENALIVTQGVMFLTVLLTVLLAWRLIKSLAVPISQALHSSETIAAGDLRPSAINREGTDEAALLLQSMERMRGNLSQTLSQVGDAAHQLASATEQMSVLMVNSNADLVVQNSEIEMAATAVTEMSQAVDEVARNAVATSEESKASSVSAREGQEELNQTVQSILELTRNVGTASVEAQALATRTLDITKVLDVIRAVSEQTNLLALNAAIE
;
A
#
# COMPACT_ATOMS: atom_id res chain seq x y z
N MET A 1 -0.28 6.11 17.94
CA MET A 1 0.58 4.96 17.55
C MET A 1 0.70 4.75 16.04
N ARG A 2 -0.30 5.05 15.20
CA ARG A 2 -0.19 4.89 13.73
C ARG A 2 0.64 5.99 13.01
N GLN A 3 1.47 6.72 13.76
CA GLN A 3 2.39 7.73 13.22
C GLN A 3 3.81 7.19 13.04
N LEU A 4 4.14 6.11 13.76
CA LEU A 4 5.44 5.46 13.70
C LEU A 4 5.40 4.29 12.74
N LYS A 5 6.50 4.09 12.01
CA LYS A 5 6.75 2.93 11.16
C LYS A 5 6.53 1.61 11.92
N ILE A 6 6.04 0.58 11.23
CA ILE A 6 5.80 -0.76 11.79
C ILE A 6 7.05 -1.26 12.51
N ALA A 7 8.20 -1.20 11.83
CA ALA A 7 9.49 -1.66 12.39
C ALA A 7 9.85 -0.95 13.70
N ALA A 8 9.71 0.39 13.77
CA ALA A 8 10.03 1.15 14.97
C ALA A 8 9.13 0.73 16.15
N ARG A 9 7.84 0.49 15.89
CA ARG A 9 6.88 0.09 16.92
C ARG A 9 7.08 -1.34 17.39
N THR A 10 7.31 -2.28 16.48
CA THR A 10 7.59 -3.67 16.82
C THR A 10 8.89 -3.77 17.60
N SER A 11 9.95 -3.08 17.16
CA SER A 11 11.22 -3.04 17.88
C SER A 11 11.07 -2.42 19.27
N ALA A 12 10.30 -1.34 19.43
CA ALA A 12 10.04 -0.76 20.75
C ALA A 12 9.27 -1.72 21.68
N CYS A 13 8.29 -2.47 21.17
CA CYS A 13 7.55 -3.46 21.96
C CYS A 13 8.46 -4.62 22.38
N PHE A 14 9.27 -5.15 21.46
CA PHE A 14 10.23 -6.22 21.78
C PHE A 14 11.32 -5.74 22.74
N ALA A 15 11.86 -4.54 22.54
CA ALA A 15 12.85 -3.95 23.45
C ALA A 15 12.27 -3.80 24.86
N LEU A 16 11.02 -3.34 25.00
CA LEU A 16 10.34 -3.25 26.28
C LEU A 16 10.16 -4.63 26.94
N MET A 17 9.76 -5.66 26.17
CA MET A 17 9.65 -7.02 26.70
C MET A 17 11.01 -7.55 27.19
N VAL A 18 12.07 -7.33 26.42
CA VAL A 18 13.44 -7.72 26.81
C VAL A 18 13.85 -7.02 28.10
N VAL A 19 13.62 -5.71 28.21
CA VAL A 19 13.91 -4.94 29.44
C VAL A 19 13.13 -5.47 30.64
N LEU A 20 11.85 -5.82 30.47
CA LEU A 20 11.04 -6.41 31.55
C LEU A 20 11.58 -7.78 32.00
N VAL A 21 11.94 -8.65 31.06
CA VAL A 21 12.51 -9.98 31.38
C VAL A 21 13.87 -9.85 32.05
N PHE A 22 14.75 -8.99 31.55
CA PHE A 22 16.05 -8.73 32.19
C PHE A 22 15.89 -8.12 33.57
N GLY A 23 14.97 -7.15 33.73
CA GLY A 23 14.66 -6.56 35.02
C GLY A 23 14.19 -7.59 36.04
N LEU A 24 13.30 -8.51 35.63
CA LEU A 24 12.84 -9.61 36.47
C LEU A 24 13.97 -10.58 36.83
N GLY A 25 14.87 -10.87 35.88
CA GLY A 25 16.06 -11.70 36.12
C GLY A 25 17.00 -11.08 37.15
N ILE A 26 17.35 -9.79 36.99
CA ILE A 26 18.21 -9.05 37.93
C ILE A 26 17.57 -9.00 39.32
N PHE A 27 16.27 -8.69 39.39
CA PHE A 27 15.52 -8.67 40.64
C PHE A 27 15.52 -10.03 41.34
N SER A 28 15.30 -11.12 40.60
CA SER A 28 15.33 -12.49 41.15
C SER A 28 16.70 -12.85 41.73
N ILE A 29 17.78 -12.45 41.05
CA ILE A 29 19.16 -12.67 41.54
C ILE A 29 19.40 -11.88 42.83
N GLN A 30 18.94 -10.63 42.93
CA GLN A 30 19.08 -9.83 44.16
C GLN A 30 18.34 -10.47 45.35
N GLN A 31 17.13 -10.99 45.15
CA GLN A 31 16.41 -11.70 46.21
C GLN A 31 17.12 -12.98 46.65
N LEU A 32 17.68 -13.75 45.69
CA LEU A 32 18.47 -14.95 46.00
C LEU A 32 19.73 -14.63 46.80
N HIS A 33 20.38 -13.48 46.55
CA HIS A 33 21.50 -13.03 47.39
C HIS A 33 21.08 -12.76 48.83
N GLY A 34 19.94 -12.10 49.06
CA GLY A 34 19.44 -11.86 50.43
C GLY A 34 19.16 -13.15 51.19
N ILE A 35 18.58 -14.16 50.52
CA ILE A 35 18.37 -15.49 51.11
C ILE A 35 19.72 -16.16 51.40
N ARG A 36 20.71 -16.05 50.51
CA ARG A 36 22.03 -16.64 50.71
C ARG A 36 22.79 -16.00 51.86
N GLU A 37 22.67 -14.69 52.05
CA GLU A 37 23.30 -13.97 53.16
C GLU A 37 22.79 -14.48 54.52
N GLN A 38 21.48 -14.58 54.69
CA GLN A 38 20.87 -15.14 55.91
C GLN A 38 21.23 -16.62 56.11
N SER A 39 21.29 -17.39 55.02
CA SER A 39 21.74 -18.79 55.09
C SER A 39 23.22 -18.92 55.48
N LEU A 40 24.07 -17.96 55.14
CA LEU A 40 25.49 -17.97 55.51
C LEU A 40 25.70 -17.63 56.98
N GLU A 41 24.83 -16.81 57.57
CA GLU A 41 24.82 -16.52 59.01
C GLU A 41 24.53 -17.80 59.81
N ILE A 42 23.50 -18.56 59.41
CA ILE A 42 23.21 -19.88 60.01
C ILE A 42 24.38 -20.87 59.80
N GLU A 43 24.92 -20.94 58.58
CA GLU A 43 25.96 -21.91 58.20
C GLU A 43 27.32 -21.65 58.87
N ASN A 44 27.71 -20.38 59.04
CA ASN A 44 29.06 -20.01 59.50
C ASN A 44 29.11 -19.44 60.91
N ASP A 45 27.96 -19.09 61.50
CA ASP A 45 27.89 -18.48 62.84
C ASP A 45 27.07 -19.34 63.80
N ALA A 46 25.74 -19.38 63.62
CA ALA A 46 24.84 -20.02 64.59
C ALA A 46 25.08 -21.54 64.75
N LEU A 47 25.17 -22.31 63.66
CA LEU A 47 25.39 -23.77 63.75
C LEU A 47 26.76 -24.13 64.33
N PRO A 48 27.89 -23.52 63.89
CA PRO A 48 29.17 -23.68 64.57
C PRO A 48 29.15 -23.24 66.04
N GLY A 49 28.43 -22.16 66.38
CA GLY A 49 28.26 -21.68 67.75
C GLY A 49 27.61 -22.72 68.65
N ILE A 50 26.48 -23.30 68.22
CA ILE A 50 25.81 -24.39 68.96
C ILE A 50 26.76 -25.58 69.15
N ALA A 51 27.38 -26.06 68.06
CA ALA A 51 28.24 -27.24 68.10
C ALA A 51 29.49 -27.04 68.98
N LEU A 52 30.12 -25.86 68.92
CA LEU A 52 31.29 -25.54 69.75
C LEU A 52 30.89 -25.24 71.20
N GLY A 53 29.71 -24.66 71.44
CA GLY A 53 29.11 -24.53 72.77
C GLY A 53 28.93 -25.90 73.44
N ASP A 54 28.40 -26.86 72.70
CA ASP A 54 28.28 -28.26 73.14
C ASP A 54 29.64 -28.89 73.46
N ASP A 55 30.66 -28.65 72.62
CA ASP A 55 32.02 -29.13 72.87
C ASP A 55 32.61 -28.54 74.17
N ILE A 56 32.34 -27.27 74.45
CA ILE A 56 32.74 -26.61 75.71
C ILE A 56 32.02 -27.25 76.89
N ALA A 57 30.69 -27.43 76.81
CA ALA A 57 29.88 -28.06 77.86
C ALA A 57 30.36 -29.49 78.15
N LEU A 58 30.62 -30.26 77.09
CA LEU A 58 31.14 -31.62 77.19
C LEU A 58 32.55 -31.66 77.79
N ALA A 59 33.40 -30.68 77.49
CA ALA A 59 34.73 -30.57 78.10
C ALA A 59 34.64 -30.31 79.61
N VAL A 60 33.73 -29.41 80.04
CA VAL A 60 33.45 -29.16 81.47
C VAL A 60 32.98 -30.44 82.16
N GLU A 61 32.00 -31.14 81.60
CA GLU A 61 31.46 -32.37 82.20
C GLU A 61 32.51 -33.48 82.31
N LYS A 62 33.36 -33.64 81.29
CA LYS A 62 34.48 -34.59 81.35
C LYS A 62 35.47 -34.23 82.45
N THR A 63 35.78 -32.94 82.64
CA THR A 63 36.64 -32.45 83.73
C THR A 63 36.01 -32.67 85.11
N ARG A 64 34.69 -32.46 85.26
CA ARG A 64 33.97 -32.75 86.50
C ARG A 64 33.99 -34.24 86.84
N THR A 65 33.77 -35.07 85.84
CA THR A 65 33.77 -36.53 85.98
C THR A 65 35.12 -37.07 86.41
N THR A 66 36.24 -36.53 85.90
CA THR A 66 37.59 -36.94 86.33
C THR A 66 37.89 -36.55 87.77
N VAL A 67 37.45 -35.37 88.23
CA VAL A 67 37.54 -34.98 89.65
C VAL A 67 36.73 -35.92 90.53
N ALA A 68 35.51 -36.28 90.14
CA ALA A 68 34.70 -37.26 90.86
C ALA A 68 35.36 -38.65 90.90
N LYS A 69 35.99 -39.07 89.78
CA LYS A 69 36.75 -40.33 89.69
C LYS A 69 37.93 -40.37 90.65
N MET A 70 38.65 -39.26 90.84
CA MET A 70 39.73 -39.16 91.83
C MET A 70 39.22 -39.40 93.26
N LEU A 71 38.02 -38.92 93.60
CA LEU A 71 37.42 -39.12 94.93
C LEU A 71 36.80 -40.51 95.13
N ALA A 72 36.37 -41.16 94.05
CA ALA A 72 35.68 -42.45 94.11
C ALA A 72 36.65 -43.64 94.25
N THR A 73 37.88 -43.50 93.76
CA THR A 73 38.91 -44.56 93.85
C THR A 73 39.73 -44.46 95.14
N HIS A 74 40.14 -45.61 95.66
CA HIS A 74 40.96 -45.73 96.87
C HIS A 74 42.42 -46.10 96.55
N ASP A 75 42.73 -46.35 95.28
CA ASP A 75 44.05 -46.72 94.78
C ASP A 75 44.79 -45.49 94.25
N LEU A 76 45.92 -45.13 94.86
CA LEU A 76 46.72 -43.96 94.48
C LEU A 76 47.21 -44.02 93.02
N ALA A 77 47.44 -45.21 92.46
CA ALA A 77 47.80 -45.33 91.05
C ALA A 77 46.64 -44.93 90.13
N GLN A 78 45.41 -45.28 90.50
CA GLN A 78 44.20 -44.87 89.78
C GLN A 78 43.87 -43.38 89.98
N VAL A 79 44.17 -42.82 91.15
CA VAL A 79 44.07 -41.37 91.39
C VAL A 79 45.02 -40.61 90.47
N ALA A 80 46.29 -41.05 90.37
CA ALA A 80 47.27 -40.45 89.46
C ALA A 80 46.84 -40.56 87.99
N GLN A 81 46.26 -41.70 87.58
CA GLN A 81 45.71 -41.86 86.24
C GLN A 81 44.53 -40.90 85.99
N ALA A 82 43.59 -40.78 86.92
CA ALA A 82 42.46 -39.85 86.80
C ALA A 82 42.92 -38.38 86.79
N HIS A 83 44.00 -38.05 87.49
CA HIS A 83 44.64 -36.74 87.44
C HIS A 83 45.28 -36.43 86.08
N ASN A 84 45.97 -37.40 85.47
CA ASN A 84 46.46 -37.24 84.09
C ASN A 84 45.30 -37.04 83.10
N GLU A 85 44.21 -37.81 83.23
CA GLU A 85 43.00 -37.60 82.43
C GLU A 85 42.43 -36.19 82.64
N PHE A 86 42.39 -35.69 83.89
CA PHE A 86 41.95 -34.33 84.21
C PHE A 86 42.81 -33.26 83.52
N LEU A 87 44.14 -33.42 83.51
CA LEU A 87 45.05 -32.51 82.81
C LEU A 87 44.79 -32.50 81.29
N GLU A 88 44.49 -33.66 80.69
CA GLU A 88 44.11 -33.75 79.28
C GLU A 88 42.74 -33.09 79.01
N ARG A 89 41.74 -33.28 79.88
CA ARG A 89 40.41 -32.66 79.73
C ARG A 89 40.47 -31.14 79.86
N LYS A 90 41.31 -30.62 80.76
CA LYS A 90 41.61 -29.19 80.86
C LYS A 90 42.04 -28.59 79.51
N ALA A 91 42.94 -29.26 78.78
CA ALA A 91 43.38 -28.80 77.47
C ALA A 91 42.26 -28.84 76.40
N GLY A 92 41.33 -29.80 76.52
CA GLY A 92 40.15 -29.90 75.65
C GLY A 92 39.24 -28.67 75.74
N PHE A 93 38.97 -28.18 76.95
CA PHE A 93 38.18 -26.95 77.14
C PHE A 93 38.84 -25.74 76.50
N GLN A 94 40.15 -25.55 76.73
CA GLN A 94 40.92 -24.45 76.15
C GLN A 94 40.79 -24.44 74.62
N LYS A 95 40.95 -25.61 73.98
CA LYS A 95 40.83 -25.77 72.53
C LYS A 95 39.42 -25.46 72.02
N ALA A 96 38.38 -25.92 72.71
CA ALA A 96 36.99 -25.67 72.32
C ALA A 96 36.66 -24.18 72.39
N VAL A 97 37.10 -23.51 73.46
CA VAL A 97 36.89 -22.07 73.63
C VAL A 97 37.71 -21.24 72.63
N GLU A 98 38.95 -21.63 72.31
CA GLU A 98 39.75 -20.98 71.25
C GLU A 98 39.11 -21.11 69.86
N ALA A 99 38.40 -22.22 69.61
CA ALA A 99 37.64 -22.41 68.38
C ALA A 99 36.34 -21.59 68.37
N TYR A 100 35.75 -21.32 69.54
CA TYR A 100 34.54 -20.53 69.71
C TYR A 100 34.80 -19.01 69.61
N ASP A 101 35.93 -18.52 70.14
CA ASP A 101 36.28 -17.10 70.21
C ASP A 101 36.07 -16.29 68.91
N PRO A 102 36.35 -16.82 67.70
CA PRO A 102 36.11 -16.11 66.43
C PRO A 102 34.64 -15.90 66.06
N LEU A 103 33.73 -16.69 66.63
CA LEU A 103 32.29 -16.61 66.38
C LEU A 103 31.60 -15.54 67.23
N ILE A 104 32.27 -15.06 68.28
CA ILE A 104 31.70 -14.08 69.20
C ILE A 104 31.52 -12.74 68.48
N THR A 105 30.28 -12.40 68.17
CA THR A 105 29.92 -11.15 67.48
C THR A 105 29.38 -10.08 68.43
N ASP A 106 28.86 -10.46 69.60
CA ASP A 106 28.23 -9.56 70.57
C ASP A 106 29.05 -9.37 71.87
N ASP A 107 28.88 -8.21 72.52
CA ASP A 107 29.57 -7.85 73.76
C ASP A 107 29.06 -8.64 74.98
N GLU A 108 27.77 -9.00 75.04
CA GLU A 108 27.19 -9.84 76.09
C GLU A 108 27.75 -11.27 76.01
N GLU A 109 27.78 -11.82 74.81
CA GLU A 109 28.36 -13.14 74.54
C GLU A 109 29.84 -13.18 74.92
N ARG A 110 30.61 -12.14 74.55
CA ARG A 110 32.02 -12.01 74.93
C ARG A 110 32.21 -12.01 76.43
N ALA A 111 31.43 -11.19 77.15
CA ALA A 111 31.50 -11.12 78.60
C ALA A 111 31.13 -12.47 79.26
N LEU A 112 30.19 -13.20 78.66
CA LEU A 112 29.77 -14.51 79.15
C LEU A 112 30.85 -15.58 78.96
N VAL A 113 31.49 -15.64 77.78
CA VAL A 113 32.61 -16.55 77.51
C VAL A 113 33.83 -16.22 78.37
N GLU A 114 34.13 -14.94 78.60
CA GLU A 114 35.20 -14.52 79.52
C GLU A 114 34.92 -14.92 80.97
N GLY A 115 33.67 -14.75 81.43
CA GLY A 115 33.22 -15.21 82.75
C GLY A 115 33.30 -16.73 82.90
N LEU A 116 32.96 -17.47 81.84
CA LEU A 116 33.08 -18.93 81.77
C LEU A 116 34.54 -19.37 81.86
N LYS A 117 35.45 -18.75 81.09
CA LYS A 117 36.91 -18.98 81.16
C LYS A 117 37.43 -18.78 82.58
N SER A 118 37.06 -17.67 83.22
CA SER A 118 37.49 -17.35 84.59
C SER A 118 36.97 -18.35 85.63
N THR A 119 35.69 -18.71 85.56
CA THR A 119 35.08 -19.67 86.50
C THR A 119 35.65 -21.06 86.32
N TYR A 120 35.87 -21.49 85.07
CA TYR A 120 36.51 -22.77 84.77
C TYR A 120 37.97 -22.82 85.25
N GLN A 121 38.73 -21.74 85.08
CA GLN A 121 40.09 -21.62 85.62
C GLN A 121 40.08 -21.78 87.17
N GLY A 122 39.13 -21.15 87.85
CA GLY A 122 38.93 -21.36 89.28
C GLY A 122 38.60 -22.82 89.62
N TYR A 123 37.71 -23.45 88.86
CA TYR A 123 37.31 -24.86 89.05
C TYR A 123 38.51 -25.81 88.94
N ILE A 124 39.35 -25.65 87.90
CA ILE A 124 40.50 -26.52 87.70
C ILE A 124 41.57 -26.34 88.80
N GLU A 125 41.76 -25.12 89.32
CA GLU A 125 42.67 -24.88 90.45
C GLU A 125 42.22 -25.63 91.72
N ARG A 126 40.90 -25.70 91.95
CA ARG A 126 40.35 -26.50 93.05
C ARG A 126 40.46 -27.99 92.75
N GLY A 127 40.31 -28.41 91.49
CA GLY A 127 40.56 -29.80 91.05
C GLY A 127 41.99 -30.28 91.34
N GLU A 128 42.99 -29.46 91.04
CA GLU A 128 44.40 -29.72 91.43
C GLU A 128 44.56 -29.85 92.95
N LYS A 129 43.92 -28.96 93.71
CA LYS A 129 43.94 -29.01 95.18
C LYS A 129 43.28 -30.29 95.72
N VAL A 130 42.21 -30.79 95.08
CA VAL A 130 41.61 -32.09 95.42
C VAL A 130 42.63 -33.21 95.25
N TYR A 131 43.38 -33.23 94.14
CA TYR A 131 44.45 -34.22 93.93
C TYR A 131 45.53 -34.14 95.01
N THR A 132 45.98 -32.94 95.40
CA THR A 132 46.92 -32.76 96.51
C THR A 132 46.37 -33.29 97.83
N LEU A 133 45.13 -32.94 98.18
CA LEU A 133 44.49 -33.38 99.43
C LEU A 133 44.33 -34.90 99.50
N ILE A 134 44.03 -35.57 98.38
CA ILE A 134 43.96 -37.04 98.33
C ILE A 134 45.34 -37.65 98.62
N ASN A 135 46.40 -37.14 98.00
CA ASN A 135 47.78 -37.61 98.21
C ASN A 135 48.31 -37.33 99.63
N GLU A 136 47.81 -36.29 100.30
CA GLU A 136 48.10 -35.97 101.70
C GLU A 136 47.21 -36.74 102.69
N ASN A 137 46.43 -37.71 102.23
CA ASN A 137 45.51 -38.53 103.02
C ASN A 137 44.36 -37.72 103.68
N GLN A 138 43.98 -36.60 103.07
CA GLN A 138 42.91 -35.67 103.50
C GLN A 138 41.69 -35.74 102.57
N ALA A 139 41.28 -36.94 102.16
CA ALA A 139 40.18 -37.14 101.19
C ALA A 139 38.82 -36.54 101.64
N GLU A 140 38.55 -36.45 102.94
CA GLU A 140 37.36 -35.76 103.47
C GLU A 140 37.36 -34.26 103.16
N ALA A 141 38.50 -33.59 103.30
CA ALA A 141 38.64 -32.18 102.94
C ALA A 141 38.47 -31.98 101.42
N GLY A 142 39.00 -32.92 100.62
CA GLY A 142 38.76 -32.96 99.17
C GLY A 142 37.27 -33.10 98.82
N ARG A 143 36.54 -33.99 99.51
CA ARG A 143 35.08 -34.14 99.34
C ARG A 143 34.31 -32.88 99.73
N ALA A 144 34.67 -32.23 100.83
CA ALA A 144 34.05 -30.97 101.24
C ALA A 144 34.29 -29.84 100.22
N LEU A 145 35.48 -29.78 99.62
CA LEU A 145 35.80 -28.83 98.55
C LEU A 145 34.97 -29.08 97.29
N VAL A 146 34.82 -30.35 96.89
CA VAL A 146 34.03 -30.75 95.71
C VAL A 146 32.54 -30.46 95.90
N TRP A 147 31.96 -30.87 97.03
CA TRP A 147 30.52 -30.70 97.30
C TRP A 147 30.14 -29.29 97.75
N GLY A 148 31.11 -28.44 98.07
CA GLY A 148 30.94 -27.03 98.43
C GLY A 148 31.28 -26.09 97.27
N GLU A 149 32.50 -25.52 97.30
CA GLU A 149 32.93 -24.49 96.34
C GLU A 149 32.88 -24.96 94.90
N MET A 150 33.39 -26.16 94.59
CA MET A 150 33.44 -26.63 93.20
C MET A 150 32.05 -26.92 92.65
N LYS A 151 31.12 -27.42 93.48
CA LYS A 151 29.72 -27.58 93.10
C LYS A 151 29.10 -26.23 92.70
N ALA A 152 29.29 -25.20 93.52
CA ALA A 152 28.77 -23.85 93.22
C ALA A 152 29.39 -23.27 91.94
N MET A 153 30.69 -23.50 91.71
CA MET A 153 31.35 -23.12 90.46
C MET A 153 30.77 -23.86 89.25
N ALA A 154 30.51 -25.17 89.39
CA ALA A 154 29.93 -25.96 88.33
C ALA A 154 28.50 -25.52 87.99
N GLU A 155 27.66 -25.23 88.99
CA GLU A 155 26.32 -24.65 88.79
C GLU A 155 26.40 -23.29 88.07
N SER A 156 27.40 -22.45 88.40
CA SER A 156 27.64 -21.19 87.69
C SER A 156 28.09 -21.40 86.24
N ILE A 157 28.88 -22.43 85.97
CA ILE A 157 29.32 -22.80 84.62
C ILE A 157 28.14 -23.32 83.80
N GLU A 158 27.35 -24.26 84.35
CA GLU A 158 26.12 -24.75 83.71
C GLU A 158 25.17 -23.61 83.37
N ALA A 159 24.96 -22.66 84.30
CA ALA A 159 24.11 -21.50 84.07
C ALA A 159 24.67 -20.55 82.98
N ALA A 160 25.99 -20.42 82.86
CA ALA A 160 26.61 -19.66 81.77
C ALA A 160 26.45 -20.39 80.43
N LEU A 161 26.72 -21.70 80.38
CA LEU A 161 26.57 -22.50 79.16
C LEU A 161 25.12 -22.52 78.66
N GLY A 162 24.13 -22.66 79.55
CA GLY A 162 22.72 -22.60 79.14
C GLY A 162 22.29 -21.21 78.64
N LYS A 163 22.97 -20.13 79.05
CA LYS A 163 22.78 -18.80 78.45
C LYS A 163 23.45 -18.71 77.08
N LEU A 164 24.63 -19.28 76.91
CA LEU A 164 25.35 -19.31 75.64
C LEU A 164 24.58 -20.11 74.58
N GLU A 165 24.08 -21.30 74.94
CA GLU A 165 23.20 -22.13 74.13
C GLU A 165 21.97 -21.32 73.70
N LYS A 166 21.33 -20.63 74.65
CA LYS A 166 20.17 -19.79 74.34
C LYS A 166 20.49 -18.64 73.38
N ILE A 167 21.64 -17.97 73.51
CA ILE A 167 22.06 -16.90 72.59
C ILE A 167 22.17 -17.45 71.15
N ASN A 168 22.81 -18.61 70.99
CA ASN A 168 22.97 -19.24 69.67
C ASN A 168 21.65 -19.77 69.10
N ASP A 169 20.80 -20.38 69.93
CA ASP A 169 19.46 -20.84 69.53
C ASP A 169 18.55 -19.67 69.11
N ASP A 170 18.56 -18.58 69.87
CA ASP A 170 17.79 -17.36 69.57
C ASP A 170 18.30 -16.73 68.26
N SER A 171 19.62 -16.70 68.04
CA SER A 171 20.26 -16.23 66.81
C SER A 171 19.88 -17.10 65.59
N GLU A 172 19.95 -18.44 65.71
CA GLU A 172 19.52 -19.36 64.64
C GLU A 172 18.04 -19.14 64.28
N ALA A 173 17.18 -19.03 65.30
CA ALA A 173 15.76 -18.80 65.11
C ALA A 173 15.47 -17.45 64.44
N GLU A 174 16.18 -16.39 64.82
CA GLU A 174 16.06 -15.06 64.21
C GLU A 174 16.50 -15.06 62.75
N SER A 175 17.72 -15.55 62.44
CA SER A 175 18.20 -15.63 61.06
C SER A 175 17.33 -16.55 60.18
N SER A 176 16.80 -17.65 60.74
CA SER A 176 15.88 -18.54 60.03
C SER A 176 14.52 -17.88 59.74
N ALA A 177 13.97 -17.15 60.70
CA ALA A 177 12.74 -16.39 60.52
C ALA A 177 12.94 -15.24 59.50
N ALA A 178 14.07 -14.54 59.56
CA ALA A 178 14.44 -13.51 58.61
C ALA A 178 14.60 -14.09 57.19
N ALA A 179 15.30 -15.22 57.03
CA ALA A 179 15.42 -15.92 55.76
C ALA A 179 14.06 -16.30 55.17
N THR A 180 13.15 -16.82 56.02
CA THR A 180 11.78 -17.18 55.62
C THR A 180 10.98 -15.96 55.16
N SER A 181 11.04 -14.86 55.90
CA SER A 181 10.38 -13.59 55.54
C SER A 181 10.92 -13.02 54.22
N VAL A 182 12.23 -13.03 54.02
CA VAL A 182 12.86 -12.60 52.76
C VAL A 182 12.38 -13.49 51.59
N TYR A 183 12.29 -14.81 51.81
CA TYR A 183 11.79 -15.76 50.82
C TYR A 183 10.31 -15.54 50.45
N GLU A 184 9.43 -15.41 51.44
CA GLU A 184 8.00 -15.17 51.20
C GLU A 184 7.76 -13.84 50.48
N ASN A 185 8.44 -12.77 50.90
CA ASN A 185 8.39 -11.48 50.20
C ASN A 185 8.94 -11.59 48.78
N ALA A 186 10.05 -12.32 48.59
CA ALA A 186 10.59 -12.58 47.25
C ALA A 186 9.57 -13.28 46.36
N LEU A 187 8.84 -14.28 46.87
CA LEU A 187 7.79 -14.97 46.12
C LEU A 187 6.65 -14.03 45.73
N ILE A 188 6.11 -13.27 46.67
CA ILE A 188 4.98 -12.36 46.42
C ILE A 188 5.35 -11.31 45.37
N VAL A 189 6.52 -10.67 45.52
CA VAL A 189 6.97 -9.65 44.57
C VAL A 189 7.28 -10.27 43.22
N THR A 190 7.96 -11.41 43.17
CA THR A 190 8.30 -12.10 41.91
C THR A 190 7.03 -12.52 41.16
N GLN A 191 6.04 -13.09 41.86
CA GLN A 191 4.75 -13.44 41.27
C GLN A 191 3.99 -12.20 40.76
N GLY A 192 4.00 -11.10 41.52
CA GLY A 192 3.40 -9.83 41.12
C GLY A 192 4.03 -9.24 39.86
N VAL A 193 5.36 -9.17 39.79
CA VAL A 193 6.10 -8.68 38.62
C VAL A 193 5.92 -9.63 37.42
N MET A 194 5.91 -10.95 37.63
CA MET A 194 5.64 -11.93 36.58
C MET A 194 4.24 -11.74 35.99
N PHE A 195 3.21 -11.62 36.83
CA PHE A 195 1.84 -11.38 36.38
C PHE A 195 1.72 -10.06 35.61
N LEU A 196 2.32 -8.98 36.12
CA LEU A 196 2.33 -7.69 35.44
C LEU A 196 3.05 -7.76 34.08
N THR A 197 4.17 -8.48 34.01
CA THR A 197 4.94 -8.65 32.76
C THR A 197 4.13 -9.41 31.72
N VAL A 198 3.45 -10.49 32.11
CA VAL A 198 2.53 -11.24 31.23
C VAL A 198 1.38 -10.36 30.77
N LEU A 199 0.74 -9.63 31.68
CA LEU A 199 -0.37 -8.71 31.38
C LEU A 199 0.04 -7.65 30.34
N LEU A 200 1.18 -6.99 30.57
CA LEU A 200 1.72 -5.98 29.65
C LEU A 200 2.09 -6.60 28.30
N THR A 201 2.67 -7.80 28.29
CA THR A 201 3.02 -8.53 27.05
C THR A 201 1.77 -8.84 26.23
N VAL A 202 0.72 -9.36 26.86
CA VAL A 202 -0.56 -9.63 26.20
C VAL A 202 -1.22 -8.35 25.68
N LEU A 203 -1.21 -7.27 26.47
CA LEU A 203 -1.76 -5.97 26.07
C LEU A 203 -1.02 -5.39 24.85
N LEU A 204 0.31 -5.45 24.85
CA LEU A 204 1.16 -5.00 23.74
C LEU A 204 0.94 -5.87 22.50
N ALA A 205 0.89 -7.19 22.66
CA ALA A 205 0.62 -8.13 21.57
C ALA A 205 -0.75 -7.87 20.93
N TRP A 206 -1.81 -7.77 21.74
CA TRP A 206 -3.17 -7.44 21.27
C TRP A 206 -3.18 -6.11 20.50
N ARG A 207 -2.50 -5.09 21.04
CA ARG A 207 -2.41 -3.79 20.39
C ARG A 207 -1.64 -3.84 19.06
N LEU A 208 -0.55 -4.61 18.99
CA LEU A 208 0.20 -4.83 17.74
C LEU A 208 -0.66 -5.56 16.71
N ILE A 209 -1.34 -6.64 17.09
CA ILE A 209 -2.25 -7.39 16.22
C ILE A 209 -3.33 -6.48 15.65
N LYS A 210 -4.04 -5.73 16.50
CA LYS A 210 -5.10 -4.81 16.05
C LYS A 210 -4.57 -3.73 15.09
N SER A 211 -3.34 -3.30 15.26
CA SER A 211 -2.74 -2.23 14.45
C SER A 211 -2.10 -2.71 13.14
N LEU A 212 -1.79 -4.00 13.01
CA LEU A 212 -1.05 -4.56 11.89
C LEU A 212 -1.91 -5.56 11.11
N ALA A 213 -2.43 -6.58 11.78
CA ALA A 213 -3.21 -7.64 11.15
C ALA A 213 -4.53 -7.10 10.57
N VAL A 214 -5.20 -6.17 11.26
CA VAL A 214 -6.48 -5.60 10.78
C VAL A 214 -6.30 -4.79 9.49
N PRO A 215 -5.38 -3.80 9.39
CA PRO A 215 -5.15 -3.10 8.12
C PRO A 215 -4.66 -4.00 6.99
N ILE A 216 -3.83 -5.01 7.27
CA ILE A 216 -3.37 -5.96 6.26
C ILE A 216 -4.55 -6.80 5.75
N SER A 217 -5.43 -7.26 6.63
CA SER A 217 -6.64 -7.98 6.25
C SER A 217 -7.58 -7.10 5.41
N GLN A 218 -7.72 -5.81 5.74
CA GLN A 218 -8.46 -4.86 4.91
C GLN A 218 -7.83 -4.67 3.53
N ALA A 219 -6.50 -4.59 3.45
CA ALA A 219 -5.79 -4.48 2.17
C ALA A 219 -6.01 -5.71 1.31
N LEU A 220 -5.92 -6.91 1.91
CA LEU A 220 -6.19 -8.18 1.23
C LEU A 220 -7.61 -8.21 0.68
N HIS A 221 -8.62 -7.91 1.51
CA HIS A 221 -10.01 -7.88 1.09
C HIS A 221 -10.27 -6.85 -0.02
N SER A 222 -9.67 -5.66 0.07
CA SER A 222 -9.75 -4.66 -0.99
C SER A 222 -9.12 -5.15 -2.29
N SER A 223 -7.98 -5.85 -2.21
CA SER A 223 -7.33 -6.43 -3.38
C SER A 223 -8.19 -7.50 -4.05
N GLU A 224 -8.81 -8.39 -3.27
CA GLU A 224 -9.74 -9.41 -3.77
C GLU A 224 -10.97 -8.78 -4.44
N THR A 225 -11.52 -7.72 -3.84
CA THR A 225 -12.68 -7.00 -4.38
C THR A 225 -12.36 -6.32 -5.72
N ILE A 226 -11.19 -5.67 -5.81
CA ILE A 226 -10.69 -5.09 -7.07
C ILE A 226 -10.46 -6.20 -8.11
N ALA A 227 -9.85 -7.32 -7.72
CA ALA A 227 -9.60 -8.45 -8.61
C ALA A 227 -10.90 -9.11 -9.12
N ALA A 228 -11.97 -9.08 -8.33
CA ALA A 228 -13.30 -9.52 -8.73
C ALA A 228 -14.04 -8.52 -9.64
N GLY A 229 -13.44 -7.35 -9.92
CA GLY A 229 -14.02 -6.32 -10.78
C GLY A 229 -14.98 -5.36 -10.07
N ASP A 230 -15.16 -5.47 -8.76
CA ASP A 230 -15.96 -4.52 -7.99
C ASP A 230 -15.09 -3.31 -7.59
N LEU A 231 -15.28 -2.20 -8.30
CA LEU A 231 -14.57 -0.95 -8.05
C LEU A 231 -15.41 0.06 -7.26
N ARG A 232 -16.51 -0.35 -6.62
CA ARG A 232 -17.28 0.57 -5.79
C ARG A 232 -16.44 1.07 -4.60
N PRO A 233 -16.62 2.33 -4.17
CA PRO A 233 -15.92 2.84 -2.99
C PRO A 233 -16.21 1.97 -1.76
N SER A 234 -15.15 1.50 -1.10
CA SER A 234 -15.25 0.73 0.13
C SER A 234 -14.82 1.58 1.34
N ALA A 235 -15.44 1.32 2.49
CA ALA A 235 -15.15 2.01 3.75
C ALA A 235 -13.83 1.49 4.36
N ILE A 236 -12.71 1.81 3.72
CA ILE A 236 -11.37 1.47 4.20
C ILE A 236 -10.87 2.59 5.13
N ASN A 237 -10.40 2.23 6.33
CA ASN A 237 -9.80 3.19 7.25
C ASN A 237 -8.36 3.53 6.81
N ARG A 238 -8.24 4.65 6.09
CA ARG A 238 -7.01 5.19 5.51
C ARG A 238 -6.20 6.07 6.48
N GLU A 239 -6.63 6.22 7.72
CA GLU A 239 -5.98 7.10 8.68
C GLU A 239 -4.61 6.56 9.10
N GLY A 240 -3.64 7.45 9.28
CA GLY A 240 -2.29 7.11 9.73
C GLY A 240 -1.22 7.38 8.69
N THR A 241 0.03 7.27 9.13
CA THR A 241 1.23 7.52 8.32
C THR A 241 2.21 6.34 8.38
N ASP A 242 1.76 5.20 8.92
CA ASP A 242 2.51 3.94 8.91
C ASP A 242 2.38 3.23 7.56
N GLU A 243 3.24 2.23 7.33
CA GLU A 243 3.33 1.52 6.05
C GLU A 243 2.02 0.80 5.70
N ALA A 244 1.25 0.36 6.71
CA ALA A 244 -0.06 -0.24 6.50
C ALA A 244 -1.10 0.79 6.04
N ALA A 245 -1.12 2.00 6.61
CA ALA A 245 -1.97 3.08 6.12
C ALA A 245 -1.58 3.51 4.69
N LEU A 246 -0.28 3.62 4.40
CA LEU A 246 0.23 3.95 3.07
C LEU A 246 -0.14 2.89 2.03
N LEU A 247 -0.12 1.60 2.39
CA LEU A 247 -0.60 0.52 1.54
C LEU A 247 -2.09 0.69 1.20
N LEU A 248 -2.95 0.91 2.20
CA LEU A 248 -4.38 1.12 2.00
C LEU A 248 -4.68 2.36 1.13
N GLN A 249 -3.96 3.47 1.37
CA GLN A 249 -4.09 4.67 0.54
C GLN A 249 -3.66 4.41 -0.92
N SER A 250 -2.63 3.60 -1.14
CA SER A 250 -2.14 3.25 -2.47
C SER A 250 -3.10 2.34 -3.22
N MET A 251 -3.69 1.35 -2.54
CA MET A 251 -4.73 0.48 -3.11
C MET A 251 -5.98 1.27 -3.50
N GLU A 252 -6.41 2.22 -2.67
CA GLU A 252 -7.55 3.07 -3.00
C GLU A 252 -7.28 3.96 -4.23
N ARG A 253 -6.06 4.51 -4.35
CA ARG A 253 -5.64 5.26 -5.54
C ARG A 253 -5.67 4.37 -6.79
N MET A 254 -5.20 3.13 -6.68
CA MET A 254 -5.25 2.15 -7.76
C MET A 254 -6.70 1.84 -8.17
N ARG A 255 -7.60 1.58 -7.21
CA ARG A 255 -9.03 1.37 -7.47
C ARG A 255 -9.66 2.56 -8.18
N GLY A 256 -9.39 3.78 -7.70
CA GLY A 256 -9.90 5.02 -8.29
C GLY A 256 -9.45 5.18 -9.75
N ASN A 257 -8.16 4.97 -10.02
CA ASN A 257 -7.62 5.03 -11.38
C ASN A 257 -8.24 3.97 -12.29
N LEU A 258 -8.39 2.72 -11.83
CA LEU A 258 -9.06 1.66 -12.59
C LEU A 258 -10.51 2.01 -12.91
N SER A 259 -11.24 2.56 -11.93
CA SER A 259 -12.64 2.97 -12.12
C SER A 259 -12.77 4.09 -13.14
N GLN A 260 -11.87 5.07 -13.11
CA GLN A 260 -11.83 6.17 -14.07
C GLN A 260 -11.53 5.65 -15.49
N THR A 261 -10.54 4.77 -15.64
CA THR A 261 -10.20 4.16 -16.93
C THR A 261 -11.39 3.38 -17.51
N LEU A 262 -12.08 2.57 -16.70
CA LEU A 262 -13.26 1.82 -17.16
C LEU A 262 -14.43 2.75 -17.53
N SER A 263 -14.62 3.87 -16.82
CA SER A 263 -15.61 4.88 -17.20
C SER A 263 -15.30 5.47 -18.58
N GLN A 264 -14.04 5.83 -18.84
CA GLN A 264 -13.62 6.37 -20.13
C GLN A 264 -13.81 5.36 -21.28
N VAL A 265 -13.53 4.07 -21.02
CA VAL A 265 -13.80 3.00 -21.99
C VAL A 265 -15.30 2.87 -22.25
N GLY A 266 -16.13 2.96 -21.21
CA GLY A 266 -17.60 2.96 -21.34
C GLY A 266 -18.12 4.14 -22.18
N ASP A 267 -17.62 5.34 -21.93
CA ASP A 267 -17.98 6.55 -22.69
C ASP A 267 -17.57 6.43 -24.17
N ALA A 268 -16.36 5.93 -24.43
CA ALA A 268 -15.88 5.68 -25.79
C ALA A 268 -16.73 4.62 -26.52
N ALA A 269 -17.14 3.55 -25.83
CA ALA A 269 -18.04 2.54 -26.38
C ALA A 269 -19.42 3.12 -26.71
N HIS A 270 -19.97 4.00 -25.88
CA HIS A 270 -21.23 4.69 -26.16
C HIS A 270 -21.14 5.65 -27.36
N GLN A 271 -20.04 6.38 -27.48
CA GLN A 271 -19.77 7.24 -28.65
C GLN A 271 -19.67 6.41 -29.93
N LEU A 272 -18.95 5.28 -29.87
CA LEU A 272 -18.83 4.36 -31.00
C LEU A 272 -20.18 3.75 -31.40
N ALA A 273 -21.00 3.33 -30.43
CA ALA A 273 -22.34 2.83 -30.68
C ALA A 273 -23.22 3.89 -31.37
N SER A 274 -23.20 5.12 -30.87
CA SER A 274 -23.95 6.25 -31.44
C SER A 274 -23.49 6.58 -32.87
N ALA A 275 -22.17 6.59 -33.12
CA ALA A 275 -21.60 6.80 -34.44
C ALA A 275 -21.99 5.68 -35.41
N THR A 276 -22.05 4.44 -34.93
CA THR A 276 -22.48 3.27 -35.73
C THR A 276 -23.96 3.38 -36.11
N GLU A 277 -24.82 3.84 -35.20
CA GLU A 277 -26.24 4.08 -35.48
C GLU A 277 -26.44 5.19 -36.52
N GLN A 278 -25.72 6.31 -36.38
CA GLN A 278 -25.72 7.39 -37.38
C GLN A 278 -25.23 6.92 -38.75
N MET A 279 -24.17 6.11 -38.78
CA MET A 279 -23.66 5.51 -40.01
C MET A 279 -24.70 4.60 -40.67
N SER A 280 -25.44 3.81 -39.88
CA SER A 280 -26.50 2.96 -40.39
C SER A 280 -27.62 3.79 -41.04
N VAL A 281 -28.05 4.89 -40.42
CA VAL A 281 -29.03 5.81 -41.01
C VAL A 281 -28.50 6.43 -42.30
N LEU A 282 -27.24 6.88 -42.32
CA LEU A 282 -26.63 7.45 -43.52
C LEU A 282 -26.59 6.44 -44.67
N MET A 283 -26.22 5.19 -44.39
CA MET A 283 -26.20 4.11 -45.39
C MET A 283 -27.58 3.84 -45.99
N VAL A 284 -28.64 3.89 -45.18
CA VAL A 284 -30.03 3.74 -45.68
C VAL A 284 -30.39 4.89 -46.62
N ASN A 285 -30.06 6.13 -46.27
CA ASN A 285 -30.32 7.29 -47.12
C ASN A 285 -29.50 7.24 -48.43
N SER A 286 -28.20 6.93 -48.35
CA SER A 286 -27.37 6.79 -49.55
C SER A 286 -27.87 5.69 -50.49
N ASN A 287 -28.43 4.60 -49.96
CA ASN A 287 -29.04 3.57 -50.80
C ASN A 287 -30.30 4.10 -51.51
N ALA A 288 -31.12 4.91 -50.84
CA ALA A 288 -32.27 5.56 -51.48
C ALA A 288 -31.83 6.57 -52.56
N ASP A 289 -30.81 7.38 -52.29
CA ASP A 289 -30.25 8.32 -53.27
C ASP A 289 -29.69 7.60 -54.50
N LEU A 290 -29.02 6.45 -54.31
CA LEU A 290 -28.54 5.60 -55.41
C LEU A 290 -29.69 5.09 -56.29
N VAL A 291 -30.85 4.76 -55.73
CA VAL A 291 -32.03 4.37 -56.51
C VAL A 291 -32.55 5.53 -57.36
N VAL A 292 -32.61 6.74 -56.80
CA VAL A 292 -33.01 7.95 -57.54
C VAL A 292 -32.00 8.26 -58.65
N GLN A 293 -30.70 8.26 -58.33
CA GLN A 293 -29.63 8.50 -59.30
C GLN A 293 -29.65 7.47 -60.43
N ASN A 294 -29.93 6.21 -60.13
CA ASN A 294 -30.06 5.16 -61.14
C ASN A 294 -31.22 5.46 -62.12
N SER A 295 -32.37 5.91 -61.60
CA SER A 295 -33.51 6.34 -62.44
C SER A 295 -33.17 7.57 -63.29
N GLU A 296 -32.45 8.55 -62.75
CA GLU A 296 -31.97 9.70 -63.54
C GLU A 296 -31.02 9.28 -64.66
N ILE A 297 -30.14 8.31 -64.41
CA ILE A 297 -29.26 7.74 -65.45
C ILE A 297 -30.08 7.03 -66.54
N GLU A 298 -31.13 6.28 -66.19
CA GLU A 298 -32.03 5.67 -67.19
C GLU A 298 -32.75 6.72 -68.03
N MET A 299 -33.23 7.81 -67.42
CA MET A 299 -33.82 8.93 -68.14
C MET A 299 -32.80 9.63 -69.05
N ALA A 300 -31.58 9.86 -68.57
CA ALA A 300 -30.51 10.43 -69.38
C ALA A 300 -30.15 9.53 -70.57
N ALA A 301 -30.09 8.21 -70.37
CA ALA A 301 -29.87 7.24 -71.45
C ALA A 301 -31.01 7.27 -72.48
N THR A 302 -32.25 7.44 -72.02
CA THR A 302 -33.42 7.62 -72.89
C THR A 302 -33.30 8.93 -73.69
N ALA A 303 -32.99 10.05 -73.04
CA ALA A 303 -32.79 11.34 -73.70
C ALA A 303 -31.64 11.31 -74.71
N VAL A 304 -30.53 10.63 -74.40
CA VAL A 304 -29.42 10.42 -75.36
C VAL A 304 -29.89 9.58 -76.57
N THR A 305 -30.74 8.59 -76.35
CA THR A 305 -31.34 7.78 -77.42
C THR A 305 -32.24 8.63 -78.32
N GLU A 306 -33.13 9.44 -77.74
CA GLU A 306 -33.99 10.38 -78.47
C GLU A 306 -33.17 11.44 -79.21
N MET A 307 -32.14 12.00 -78.57
CA MET A 307 -31.25 12.98 -79.19
C MET A 307 -30.49 12.37 -80.37
N SER A 308 -30.05 11.11 -80.26
CA SER A 308 -29.43 10.39 -81.38
C SER A 308 -30.39 10.21 -82.56
N GLN A 309 -31.67 9.95 -82.29
CA GLN A 309 -32.70 9.86 -83.34
C GLN A 309 -32.94 11.22 -84.00
N ALA A 310 -33.04 12.30 -83.23
CA ALA A 310 -33.21 13.65 -83.74
C ALA A 310 -32.01 14.09 -84.59
N VAL A 311 -30.78 13.76 -84.19
CA VAL A 311 -29.57 14.03 -84.99
C VAL A 311 -29.61 13.28 -86.32
N ASP A 312 -30.06 12.01 -86.32
CA ASP A 312 -30.20 11.20 -87.54
C ASP A 312 -31.29 11.77 -88.47
N GLU A 313 -32.37 12.31 -87.92
CA GLU A 313 -33.42 13.03 -88.66
C GLU A 313 -32.91 14.35 -89.26
N VAL A 314 -32.18 15.16 -88.48
CA VAL A 314 -31.55 16.39 -88.97
C VAL A 314 -30.57 16.10 -90.10
N ALA A 315 -29.77 15.03 -89.98
CA ALA A 315 -28.87 14.59 -91.04
C ALA A 315 -29.63 14.22 -92.32
N ARG A 316 -30.73 13.45 -92.21
CA ARG A 316 -31.60 13.14 -93.36
C ARG A 316 -32.19 14.40 -94.00
N ASN A 317 -32.71 15.32 -93.20
CA ASN A 317 -33.27 16.59 -93.69
C ASN A 317 -32.22 17.47 -94.37
N ALA A 318 -30.99 17.50 -93.86
CA ALA A 318 -29.88 18.22 -94.48
C ALA A 318 -29.52 17.64 -95.85
N VAL A 319 -29.49 16.31 -95.99
CA VAL A 319 -29.27 15.63 -97.28
C VAL A 319 -30.41 15.96 -98.25
N ALA A 320 -31.67 15.82 -97.82
CA ALA A 320 -32.84 16.14 -98.66
C ALA A 320 -32.83 17.60 -99.13
N THR A 321 -32.55 18.55 -98.22
CA THR A 321 -32.44 19.99 -98.54
C THR A 321 -31.31 20.26 -99.53
N SER A 322 -30.18 19.54 -99.41
CA SER A 322 -29.06 19.66 -100.35
C SER A 322 -29.44 19.17 -101.75
N GLU A 323 -30.17 18.06 -101.85
CA GLU A 323 -30.69 17.54 -103.12
C GLU A 323 -31.70 18.51 -103.76
N GLU A 324 -32.64 19.04 -102.99
CA GLU A 324 -33.64 20.00 -103.47
C GLU A 324 -33.01 21.34 -103.90
N SER A 325 -32.00 21.81 -103.17
CA SER A 325 -31.21 22.99 -103.56
C SER A 325 -30.46 22.75 -104.88
N LYS A 326 -29.95 21.54 -105.09
CA LYS A 326 -29.29 21.16 -106.34
C LYS A 326 -30.29 21.12 -107.50
N ALA A 327 -31.50 20.62 -107.28
CA ALA A 327 -32.58 20.65 -108.27
C ALA A 327 -32.99 22.09 -108.63
N SER A 328 -33.18 22.96 -107.63
CA SER A 328 -33.49 24.38 -107.85
C SER A 328 -32.39 25.10 -108.65
N SER A 329 -31.12 24.78 -108.41
CA SER A 329 -29.99 25.31 -109.18
C SER A 329 -30.04 24.90 -110.65
N VAL A 330 -30.45 23.67 -110.95
CA VAL A 330 -30.66 23.19 -112.33
C VAL A 330 -31.80 23.98 -113.00
N SER A 331 -32.96 24.10 -112.35
CA SER A 331 -34.09 24.86 -112.91
C SER A 331 -33.78 26.34 -113.11
N ALA A 332 -33.04 26.98 -112.20
CA ALA A 332 -32.59 28.35 -112.38
C ALA A 332 -31.69 28.52 -113.61
N ARG A 333 -30.85 27.51 -113.89
CA ARG A 333 -29.97 27.49 -115.06
C ARG A 333 -30.75 27.32 -116.37
N GLU A 334 -31.76 26.46 -116.38
CA GLU A 334 -32.70 26.33 -117.50
C GLU A 334 -33.48 27.63 -117.76
N GLY A 335 -33.98 28.28 -116.70
CA GLY A 335 -34.67 29.57 -116.82
C GLY A 335 -33.76 30.70 -117.32
N GLN A 336 -32.47 30.68 -116.98
CA GLN A 336 -31.48 31.60 -117.53
C GLN A 336 -31.32 31.41 -119.05
N GLU A 337 -31.41 30.17 -119.54
CA GLU A 337 -31.29 29.84 -120.96
C GLU A 337 -32.52 30.32 -121.75
N GLU A 338 -33.73 30.12 -121.22
CA GLU A 338 -34.97 30.69 -121.79
C GLU A 338 -34.95 32.22 -121.84
N LEU A 339 -34.44 32.88 -120.79
CA LEU A 339 -34.31 34.34 -120.78
C LEU A 339 -33.34 34.83 -121.88
N ASN A 340 -32.23 34.12 -122.09
CA ASN A 340 -31.29 34.43 -123.16
C ASN A 340 -31.95 34.33 -124.54
N GLN A 341 -32.80 33.32 -124.73
CA GLN A 341 -33.57 33.12 -125.96
C GLN A 341 -34.59 34.25 -126.17
N THR A 342 -35.26 34.68 -125.09
CA THR A 342 -36.18 35.81 -125.09
C THR A 342 -35.49 37.12 -125.50
N VAL A 343 -34.28 37.37 -124.98
CA VAL A 343 -33.48 38.56 -125.36
C VAL A 343 -33.17 38.57 -126.86
N GLN A 344 -32.84 37.41 -127.46
CA GLN A 344 -32.63 37.31 -128.90
C GLN A 344 -33.90 37.65 -129.70
N SER A 345 -35.05 37.13 -129.28
CA SER A 345 -36.33 37.45 -129.93
C SER A 345 -36.68 38.95 -129.84
N ILE A 346 -36.35 39.63 -128.73
CA ILE A 346 -36.54 41.08 -128.59
C ILE A 346 -35.65 41.86 -129.56
N LEU A 347 -34.39 41.45 -129.75
CA LEU A 347 -33.49 42.08 -130.73
C LEU A 347 -34.02 41.93 -132.16
N GLU A 348 -34.56 40.76 -132.49
CA GLU A 348 -35.16 40.48 -133.79
C GLU A 348 -36.44 41.33 -134.02
N LEU A 349 -37.29 41.44 -132.99
CA LEU A 349 -38.47 42.31 -133.01
C LEU A 349 -38.08 43.78 -133.24
N THR A 350 -37.05 44.27 -132.53
CA THR A 350 -36.55 45.64 -132.67
C THR A 350 -36.11 45.94 -134.10
N ARG A 351 -35.46 44.98 -134.77
CA ARG A 351 -35.06 45.09 -136.18
C ARG A 351 -36.25 45.21 -137.12
N ASN A 352 -37.29 44.39 -136.88
CA ASN A 352 -38.51 44.41 -137.69
C ASN A 352 -39.28 45.73 -137.54
N VAL A 353 -39.38 46.26 -136.31
CA VAL A 353 -39.99 47.58 -136.06
C VAL A 353 -39.22 48.71 -136.78
N GLY A 354 -37.89 48.65 -136.78
CA GLY A 354 -37.05 49.60 -137.52
C GLY A 354 -37.32 49.58 -139.02
N THR A 355 -37.59 48.40 -139.59
CA THR A 355 -37.89 48.25 -141.03
C THR A 355 -39.27 48.80 -141.37
N ALA A 356 -40.28 48.52 -140.54
CA ALA A 356 -41.64 49.05 -140.70
C ALA A 356 -41.69 50.59 -140.64
N SER A 357 -40.86 51.23 -139.81
CA SER A 357 -40.77 52.69 -139.71
C SER A 357 -40.26 53.34 -141.01
N VAL A 358 -39.35 52.68 -141.74
CA VAL A 358 -38.83 53.18 -143.02
C VAL A 358 -39.90 53.12 -144.12
N GLU A 359 -40.69 52.03 -144.16
CA GLU A 359 -41.80 51.90 -145.11
C GLU A 359 -42.92 52.92 -144.85
N ALA A 360 -43.25 53.19 -143.58
CA ALA A 360 -44.22 54.21 -143.20
C ALA A 360 -43.80 55.63 -143.68
N GLN A 361 -42.50 55.95 -143.57
CA GLN A 361 -41.96 57.22 -144.05
C GLN A 361 -42.06 57.35 -145.58
N ALA A 362 -41.80 56.27 -146.32
CA ALA A 362 -41.94 56.24 -147.77
C ALA A 362 -43.39 56.41 -148.24
N LEU A 363 -44.36 55.88 -147.49
CA LEU A 363 -45.78 56.06 -147.76
C LEU A 363 -46.21 57.53 -147.57
N ALA A 364 -45.74 58.19 -146.50
CA ALA A 364 -46.04 59.59 -146.23
C ALA A 364 -45.58 60.53 -147.37
N THR A 365 -44.43 60.26 -147.98
CA THR A 365 -43.94 61.02 -149.15
C THR A 365 -44.86 60.85 -150.37
N ARG A 366 -45.35 59.63 -150.63
CA ARG A 366 -46.29 59.38 -151.74
C ARG A 366 -47.64 60.08 -151.53
N THR A 367 -48.11 60.22 -150.29
CA THR A 367 -49.36 60.94 -150.00
C THR A 367 -49.25 62.44 -150.28
N LEU A 368 -48.07 63.04 -150.05
CA LEU A 368 -47.79 64.46 -150.36
C LEU A 368 -47.84 64.76 -151.87
N ASP A 369 -47.38 63.83 -152.71
CA ASP A 369 -47.47 63.96 -154.17
C ASP A 369 -48.93 63.92 -154.66
N ILE A 370 -49.81 63.15 -154.01
CA ILE A 370 -51.25 63.11 -154.33
C ILE A 370 -51.92 64.46 -154.04
N THR A 371 -51.57 65.14 -152.94
CA THR A 371 -52.11 66.46 -152.60
C THR A 371 -51.76 67.51 -153.65
N LYS A 372 -50.54 67.46 -154.21
CA LYS A 372 -50.13 68.34 -155.33
C LYS A 372 -50.96 68.15 -156.59
N VAL A 373 -51.40 66.93 -156.89
CA VAL A 373 -52.27 66.65 -158.04
C VAL A 373 -53.67 67.22 -157.82
N LEU A 374 -54.20 67.17 -156.59
CA LEU A 374 -55.51 67.74 -156.25
C LEU A 374 -55.57 69.27 -156.41
N ASP A 375 -54.49 69.98 -156.11
CA ASP A 375 -54.42 71.45 -156.32
C ASP A 375 -54.52 71.82 -157.81
N VAL A 376 -53.94 71.01 -158.71
CA VAL A 376 -54.06 71.21 -160.16
C VAL A 376 -55.50 70.95 -160.64
N ILE A 377 -56.19 69.94 -160.10
CA ILE A 377 -57.59 69.63 -160.44
C ILE A 377 -58.53 70.77 -159.99
N ARG A 378 -58.24 71.40 -158.85
CA ARG A 378 -59.01 72.55 -158.34
C ARG A 378 -58.85 73.78 -159.24
N ALA A 379 -57.64 74.04 -159.73
CA ALA A 379 -57.36 75.14 -160.67
C ALA A 379 -58.05 74.95 -162.04
N VAL A 380 -58.10 73.72 -162.56
CA VAL A 380 -58.81 73.41 -163.83
C VAL A 380 -60.33 73.57 -163.67
N SER A 381 -60.87 73.25 -162.49
CA SER A 381 -62.32 73.39 -162.22
C SER A 381 -62.77 74.86 -162.14
N GLU A 382 -61.95 75.76 -161.59
CA GLU A 382 -62.23 77.21 -161.59
C GLU A 382 -62.17 77.82 -162.99
N GLN A 383 -61.22 77.38 -163.83
CA GLN A 383 -61.09 77.83 -165.22
C GLN A 383 -62.28 77.35 -166.08
N THR A 384 -62.86 76.19 -165.77
CA THR A 384 -64.03 75.66 -166.48
C THR A 384 -65.33 76.37 -166.07
N ASN A 385 -65.47 76.73 -164.79
CA ASN A 385 -66.62 77.49 -164.27
C ASN A 385 -66.69 78.91 -164.87
N LEU A 386 -65.56 79.57 -165.06
CA LEU A 386 -65.49 80.91 -165.67
C LEU A 386 -65.81 80.92 -167.17
N LEU A 387 -65.50 79.84 -167.91
CA LEU A 387 -65.89 79.70 -169.31
C LEU A 387 -67.40 79.48 -169.50
N ALA A 388 -68.05 78.78 -168.56
CA ALA A 388 -69.47 78.46 -168.64
C ALA A 388 -70.38 79.67 -168.36
N LEU A 389 -69.94 80.63 -167.52
CA LEU A 389 -70.75 81.81 -167.18
C LEU A 389 -70.75 82.86 -168.30
N ASN A 390 -69.64 83.04 -169.02
CA ASN A 390 -69.58 84.00 -170.12
C ASN A 390 -70.40 83.54 -171.34
N ALA A 391 -70.56 82.24 -171.58
CA ALA A 391 -71.44 81.72 -172.64
C ALA A 391 -72.95 81.83 -172.31
N ALA A 392 -73.31 82.26 -171.09
CA ALA A 392 -74.70 82.46 -170.67
C ALA A 392 -75.14 83.94 -170.70
N ILE A 393 -74.22 84.88 -170.95
CA ILE A 393 -74.47 86.33 -170.99
C ILE A 393 -74.21 86.94 -172.39
N GLU A 394 -73.56 86.21 -173.32
CA GLU A 394 -73.22 86.66 -174.68
C GLU A 394 -73.26 85.48 -175.67
#